data_AF-A0AAN7JG86-F1
#
_entry.id   AF-A0AAN7JG86-F1
#
_cell.length_a   1.000
_cell.length_b   1.000
_cell.length_c   1.000
_cell.angle_alpha   90.00
_cell.angle_beta   90.00
_cell.angle_gamma   90.00
#
_symmetry.space_group_name_H-M   'P 1'
#
loop_
_entity.id
_entity.type
_entity.pdbx_description
1 polymer ?
#
loop_
_entity_poly.entity_id
_entity_poly.type
_entity_poly.pdbx_seq_one_letter_code
_entity_poly.pdbx_strand_id
1 'polypeptide(L)'
;MAKCGVFPASSTLACVLSACGNASSFLLGVEIHGLILKWGFCSNEFISSALITFYSVSKHMDDATKVFSSLVLNKNVVIWTAFLTAYGSNNKHDESLRVFANMFRSGIIPNQSSFSGRYTLQQSS
;
A
#
# COMPACT_ATOMS: atom_id res chain seq x y z
N MET A 1 7.23 33.40 19.33
CA MET A 1 7.89 32.56 18.29
C MET A 1 6.82 31.63 17.72
N ALA A 2 6.21 32.00 16.60
CA ALA A 2 5.27 31.11 15.91
C ALA A 2 6.09 29.95 15.33
N LYS A 3 5.92 28.73 15.86
CA LYS A 3 6.33 27.52 15.14
C LYS A 3 5.51 27.53 13.86
N CYS A 4 6.12 27.95 12.76
CA CYS A 4 5.56 27.78 11.43
C CYS A 4 5.35 26.26 11.29
N GLY A 5 4.11 25.82 11.41
CA GLY A 5 3.75 24.41 11.33
C GLY A 5 3.98 23.98 9.90
N VAL A 6 5.19 23.54 9.60
CA VAL A 6 5.51 22.94 8.31
C VAL A 6 4.68 21.68 8.25
N PHE A 7 3.56 21.75 7.54
CA PHE A 7 2.79 20.58 7.17
C PHE A 7 3.74 19.74 6.30
N PRO A 8 4.15 18.54 6.75
CA PRO A 8 5.01 17.70 5.93
C PRO A 8 4.31 17.49 4.59
N ALA A 9 5.06 17.69 3.50
CA ALA A 9 4.55 17.35 2.19
C ALA A 9 4.16 15.87 2.18
N SER A 10 3.16 15.51 1.37
CA SER A 10 2.72 14.12 1.23
C SER A 10 3.87 13.17 0.87
N SER A 11 4.88 13.67 0.14
CA SER A 11 6.11 12.97 -0.17
C SER A 11 6.97 12.67 1.06
N THR A 12 7.10 13.62 1.99
CA THR A 12 7.86 13.43 3.24
C THR A 12 7.25 12.31 4.08
N LEU A 13 5.92 12.29 4.22
CA LEU A 13 5.21 11.23 4.94
C LEU A 13 5.40 9.86 4.29
N ALA A 14 5.33 9.80 2.96
CA ALA A 14 5.60 8.56 2.22
C ALA A 14 7.04 8.05 2.44
N CYS A 15 8.04 8.94 2.37
CA CYS A 15 9.43 8.58 2.63
C CYS A 15 9.63 8.06 4.06
N VAL A 16 9.02 8.71 5.06
CA VAL A 16 9.09 8.26 6.45
C VAL A 16 8.44 6.89 6.61
N LEU A 17 7.28 6.64 6.01
CA LEU A 17 6.63 5.32 6.04
C LEU A 17 7.51 4.23 5.41
N SER A 18 8.12 4.50 4.25
CA SER A 18 9.06 3.56 3.62
C SER A 18 10.28 3.28 4.50
N ALA A 19 10.84 4.31 5.13
CA ALA A 19 11.95 4.16 6.08
C ALA A 19 11.53 3.35 7.32
N CYS A 20 10.34 3.58 7.86
CA CYS A 20 9.80 2.82 8.99
C CYS A 20 9.61 1.33 8.64
N GLY A 21 9.14 1.04 7.43
CA GLY A 21 9.02 -0.33 6.94
C GLY A 21 10.37 -1.04 6.87
N ASN A 22 11.39 -0.39 6.31
CA ASN A 22 12.74 -0.96 6.20
C ASN A 22 13.45 -1.09 7.56
N ALA A 23 13.24 -0.14 8.46
CA ALA A 23 13.81 -0.15 9.80
C ALA A 23 13.07 -1.07 10.79
N SER A 24 11.99 -1.74 10.36
CA SER A 24 11.10 -2.53 11.23
C SER A 24 10.53 -1.73 12.42
N SER A 25 10.46 -0.40 12.28
CA SER A 25 9.96 0.53 13.31
C SER A 25 8.45 0.67 13.22
N PHE A 26 7.73 -0.39 13.60
CA PHE A 26 6.27 -0.46 13.46
C PHE A 26 5.54 0.64 14.23
N LEU A 27 5.93 0.89 15.48
CA LEU A 27 5.29 1.90 16.35
C LEU A 27 5.31 3.29 15.72
N LEU A 28 6.46 3.71 15.18
CA LEU A 28 6.61 4.99 14.53
C LEU A 28 5.72 5.10 13.29
N GLY A 29 5.62 4.03 12.48
CA GLY A 29 4.73 4.03 11.32
C GLY A 29 3.25 4.13 11.69
N VAL A 30 2.83 3.55 12.82
CA VAL A 30 1.45 3.70 13.35
C VAL A 30 1.20 5.13 13.84
N GLU A 31 2.16 5.75 14.51
CA GLU A 31 2.05 7.17 14.90
C GLU A 31 1.91 8.08 13.66
N ILE A 32 2.71 7.83 12.63
CA ILE A 32 2.64 8.55 11.36
C ILE A 32 1.29 8.33 10.67
N HIS A 33 0.74 7.11 10.69
CA HIS A 33 -0.61 6.85 10.19
C HIS A 33 -1.67 7.65 10.97
N GLY A 34 -1.55 7.77 12.29
CA GLY A 34 -2.39 8.63 13.11
C GLY A 34 -2.30 10.11 12.71
N LEU A 35 -1.10 10.61 12.39
CA LEU A 35 -0.89 11.96 11.87
C LEU A 35 -1.53 12.16 10.50
N ILE A 36 -1.39 11.18 9.59
CA ILE A 36 -2.04 11.19 8.27
C ILE A 36 -3.56 11.30 8.39
N LEU A 37 -4.16 10.53 9.31
CA LEU A 37 -5.60 10.61 9.61
C LEU A 37 -6.00 11.98 10.15
N LYS A 38 -5.24 12.48 11.13
CA LYS A 38 -5.48 13.80 11.74
C LYS A 38 -5.39 14.95 10.73
N TRP A 39 -4.53 14.82 9.73
CA TRP A 39 -4.31 15.82 8.69
C TRP A 39 -5.18 15.66 7.45
N GLY A 40 -6.03 14.62 7.39
CA GLY A 40 -6.93 14.40 6.26
C GLY A 40 -6.24 13.93 4.98
N PHE A 41 -5.05 13.36 5.11
CA PHE A 41 -4.24 12.92 3.96
C PHE A 41 -4.61 11.52 3.43
N CYS A 42 -5.56 10.84 4.05
CA CYS A 42 -5.98 9.47 3.69
C CYS A 42 -6.56 9.35 2.27
N SER A 43 -7.06 10.45 1.71
CA SER A 43 -7.57 10.48 0.34
C SER A 43 -6.46 10.58 -0.72
N ASN A 44 -5.21 10.83 -0.30
CA ASN A 44 -4.07 10.96 -1.20
C ASN A 44 -3.55 9.57 -1.62
N GLU A 45 -3.55 9.31 -2.93
CA GLU A 45 -3.18 8.02 -3.51
C GLU A 45 -1.75 7.59 -3.17
N PHE A 46 -0.81 8.55 -3.13
CA PHE A 46 0.59 8.27 -2.82
C PHE A 46 0.78 7.83 -1.37
N ILE A 47 0.11 8.50 -0.43
CA ILE A 47 0.20 8.18 1.00
C ILE A 47 -0.47 6.83 1.27
N SER A 48 -1.62 6.59 0.64
CA SER A 48 -2.36 5.34 0.78
C SER A 48 -1.58 4.15 0.23
N SER A 49 -0.92 4.30 -0.93
CA SER A 49 0.01 3.29 -1.45
C SER A 49 1.17 3.05 -0.49
N ALA A 50 1.78 4.10 0.07
CA ALA A 50 2.88 3.98 1.03
C ALA A 50 2.45 3.28 2.34
N LEU A 51 1.24 3.55 2.84
CA LEU A 51 0.67 2.87 4.01
C LEU A 51 0.46 1.37 3.74
N ILE A 52 -0.10 1.00 2.58
CA ILE A 52 -0.26 -0.41 2.20
C ILE A 52 1.10 -1.12 2.16
N THR A 53 2.10 -0.51 1.53
CA THR A 53 3.46 -1.06 1.50
C THR A 53 4.08 -1.17 2.90
N PHE A 54 3.93 -0.15 3.74
CA PHE A 54 4.43 -0.16 5.11
C PHE A 54 3.85 -1.32 5.94
N TYR A 55 2.52 -1.48 5.91
CA TYR A 55 1.84 -2.55 6.64
C TYR A 55 2.19 -3.94 6.07
N SER A 56 2.36 -4.03 4.74
CA SER A 56 2.81 -5.25 4.07
C SER A 56 4.20 -5.68 4.51
N VAL A 57 5.18 -4.77 4.50
CA VAL A 57 6.57 -5.06 4.90
C VAL A 57 6.63 -5.41 6.39
N SER A 58 5.78 -4.77 7.19
CA SER A 58 5.66 -5.05 8.63
C SER A 58 4.90 -6.36 8.92
N LYS A 59 4.50 -7.15 7.92
CA LYS A 59 3.70 -8.40 8.05
C LYS A 59 2.30 -8.22 8.68
N HIS A 60 1.78 -7.00 8.70
CA HIS A 60 0.45 -6.67 9.23
C HIS A 60 -0.55 -6.54 8.08
N MET A 61 -0.80 -7.64 7.37
CA MET A 61 -1.61 -7.62 6.15
C MET A 61 -3.08 -7.28 6.39
N ASP A 62 -3.60 -7.58 7.58
CA ASP A 62 -4.98 -7.23 7.95
C ASP A 62 -5.16 -5.71 8.03
N ASP A 63 -4.16 -4.99 8.53
CA ASP A 63 -4.18 -3.53 8.58
C ASP A 63 -3.97 -2.91 7.20
N ALA A 64 -3.10 -3.51 6.36
CA ALA A 64 -3.01 -3.13 4.95
C ALA A 64 -4.38 -3.27 4.23
N THR A 65 -5.13 -4.32 4.55
CA THR A 65 -6.47 -4.58 4.00
C THR A 65 -7.51 -3.57 4.49
N LYS A 66 -7.42 -3.15 5.75
CA LYS A 66 -8.28 -2.08 6.30
C LYS A 66 -8.01 -0.75 5.59
N VAL A 67 -6.74 -0.40 5.40
CA VAL A 67 -6.35 0.81 4.64
C VAL A 67 -6.85 0.72 3.20
N PHE A 68 -6.67 -0.41 2.52
CA PHE A 68 -7.22 -0.57 1.18
C PHE A 68 -8.75 -0.46 1.15
N SER A 69 -9.44 -1.07 2.12
CA SER A 69 -10.90 -1.03 2.20
C SER A 69 -11.45 0.37 2.48
N SER A 70 -10.73 1.23 3.21
CA SER A 70 -11.15 2.60 3.49
C SER A 70 -11.08 3.53 2.26
N LEU A 71 -10.34 3.15 1.21
CA LEU A 71 -10.21 3.89 -0.04
C LEU A 71 -11.40 3.62 -0.98
N VAL A 72 -12.62 3.99 -0.56
CA VAL A 72 -13.85 3.65 -1.29
C VAL A 72 -13.94 4.31 -2.68
N LEU A 73 -13.36 5.50 -2.86
CA LEU A 73 -13.52 6.31 -4.09
C LEU A 73 -12.24 6.48 -4.93
N ASN A 74 -11.06 6.20 -4.38
CA ASN A 74 -9.75 6.53 -5.01
C ASN A 74 -8.87 5.30 -5.25
N LYS A 75 -9.44 4.14 -5.54
CA LYS A 75 -8.64 2.94 -5.89
C LYS A 75 -8.19 3.01 -7.35
N ASN A 76 -7.10 3.71 -7.60
CA ASN A 76 -6.46 3.74 -8.91
C ASN A 76 -5.62 2.47 -9.17
N VAL A 77 -5.11 2.30 -10.39
CA VAL A 77 -4.24 1.17 -10.77
C VAL A 77 -3.04 1.03 -9.83
N VAL A 78 -2.45 2.13 -9.38
CA VAL A 78 -1.27 2.14 -8.51
C VAL A 78 -1.57 1.47 -7.16
N ILE A 79 -2.70 1.80 -6.53
CA ILE A 79 -3.12 1.24 -5.24
C ILE A 79 -3.41 -0.26 -5.37
N TRP A 80 -4.09 -0.68 -6.45
CA TRP A 80 -4.34 -2.10 -6.70
C TRP A 80 -3.05 -2.88 -6.92
N THR A 81 -2.12 -2.36 -7.72
CA THR A 81 -0.82 -3.00 -7.96
C THR A 81 -0.01 -3.08 -6.67
N ALA A 82 0.05 -2.02 -5.88
CA ALA A 82 0.72 -2.02 -4.59
C ALA A 82 0.14 -3.09 -3.64
N PHE A 83 -1.19 -3.23 -3.62
CA PHE A 83 -1.88 -4.22 -2.81
C PHE A 83 -1.65 -5.65 -3.31
N LEU A 84 -1.63 -5.87 -4.63
CA LEU A 84 -1.29 -7.16 -5.25
C LEU A 84 0.14 -7.59 -4.94
N THR A 85 1.11 -6.67 -5.08
CA THR A 85 2.51 -6.91 -4.71
C THR A 85 2.64 -7.22 -3.23
N ALA A 86 1.92 -6.50 -2.37
CA ALA A 86 1.90 -6.76 -0.92
C ALA A 86 1.42 -8.18 -0.57
N TYR A 87 0.38 -8.70 -1.23
CA TYR A 87 -0.04 -10.10 -1.04
C TYR A 87 0.97 -11.10 -1.61
N GLY A 88 1.54 -10.83 -2.79
CA GLY A 88 2.52 -11.69 -3.43
C GLY A 88 3.78 -11.88 -2.57
N SER A 89 4.27 -10.81 -1.95
CA SER A 89 5.45 -10.86 -1.07
C SER A 89 5.20 -11.53 0.29
N ASN A 90 3.94 -11.72 0.69
CA ASN A 90 3.57 -12.34 1.97
C ASN A 90 3.14 -13.82 1.83
N ASN A 91 3.48 -14.48 0.71
CA ASN A 91 3.10 -15.88 0.39
C ASN A 91 1.59 -16.15 0.42
N LYS A 92 0.76 -15.11 0.33
CA LYS A 92 -0.71 -15.20 0.34
C LYS A 92 -1.26 -15.27 -1.09
N HIS A 93 -0.81 -16.26 -1.85
CA HIS A 93 -1.06 -16.37 -3.28
C HIS A 93 -2.56 -16.50 -3.62
N ASP A 94 -3.33 -17.27 -2.83
CA ASP A 94 -4.78 -17.42 -3.07
C ASP A 94 -5.55 -16.11 -2.86
N GLU A 95 -5.16 -15.30 -1.87
CA GLU A 95 -5.75 -13.99 -1.61
C GLU A 95 -5.33 -12.98 -2.70
N SER A 96 -4.09 -13.04 -3.19
CA SER A 96 -3.62 -12.24 -4.32
C SER A 96 -4.49 -12.47 -5.57
N LEU A 97 -4.83 -13.73 -5.88
CA LEU A 97 -5.70 -14.06 -7.02
C LEU A 97 -7.13 -13.52 -6.85
N ARG A 98 -7.67 -13.55 -5.62
CA ARG A 98 -8.98 -12.97 -5.32
C ARG A 98 -8.96 -11.44 -5.49
N VAL A 99 -7.91 -10.80 -5.04
CA VAL A 99 -7.71 -9.34 -5.22
C VAL A 99 -7.57 -9.00 -6.70
N PHE A 100 -6.82 -9.79 -7.46
CA PHE A 100 -6.68 -9.63 -8.91
C PHE A 100 -8.03 -9.75 -9.61
N ALA A 101 -8.83 -10.78 -9.28
CA ALA A 101 -10.17 -10.94 -9.82
C ALA A 101 -11.09 -9.74 -9.47
N ASN A 102 -10.97 -9.19 -8.26
CA ASN A 102 -11.70 -7.98 -7.86
C ASN A 102 -11.25 -6.72 -8.60
N MET A 103 -9.97 -6.61 -8.97
CA MET A 103 -9.45 -5.53 -9.81
C MET A 103 -10.14 -5.52 -11.19
N PHE A 104 -10.23 -6.69 -11.83
CA PHE A 104 -10.97 -6.85 -13.10
C PHE A 104 -12.46 -6.52 -12.96
N ARG A 105 -13.11 -7.00 -11.89
CA ARG A 105 -14.54 -6.69 -11.63
C ARG A 105 -14.79 -5.21 -11.38
N SER A 106 -13.79 -4.48 -10.88
CA SER A 106 -13.86 -3.03 -10.67
C SER A 106 -13.62 -2.23 -11.96
N GLY A 107 -13.46 -2.90 -13.11
CA GLY A 107 -13.23 -2.25 -14.41
C GLY A 107 -11.82 -1.69 -14.58
N ILE A 108 -10.89 -2.03 -13.68
CA ILE A 108 -9.53 -1.51 -13.70
C ILE A 108 -8.63 -2.54 -14.39
N ILE A 109 -8.09 -2.17 -15.54
CA ILE A 109 -7.19 -3.03 -16.32
C ILE A 109 -5.81 -3.02 -15.63
N PRO A 110 -5.29 -4.19 -15.18
CA PRO A 110 -3.95 -4.26 -14.63
C PRO A 110 -2.92 -3.90 -15.69
N ASN A 111 -2.01 -2.99 -15.37
CA ASN A 111 -0.88 -2.66 -16.25
C ASN A 111 0.10 -3.86 -16.33
N GLN A 112 0.94 -3.84 -17.38
CA GLN A 112 1.83 -4.92 -17.83
C GLN A 112 2.69 -5.58 -16.72
N SER A 113 2.97 -4.86 -15.63
CA SER A 113 3.71 -5.35 -14.45
C SER A 113 2.94 -6.39 -13.62
N SER A 114 1.61 -6.47 -13.74
CA SER A 114 0.80 -7.50 -13.06
C SER A 114 0.97 -8.89 -13.68
N PHE A 115 1.38 -8.96 -14.95
CA PHE A 115 1.54 -10.22 -15.67
C PHE A 115 2.90 -10.89 -15.40
N SER A 116 3.94 -10.10 -15.09
CA SER A 116 5.32 -10.61 -14.95
C SER A 116 5.53 -11.53 -13.73
N GLY A 117 4.73 -11.37 -12.67
CA GLY A 117 4.90 -12.13 -11.42
C GLY A 117 4.46 -13.60 -11.45
N ARG A 118 3.79 -14.08 -12.51
CA ARG A 118 3.20 -15.44 -12.54
C ARG A 118 3.74 -16.39 -13.61
N TYR A 119 4.51 -15.93 -14.60
CA TYR A 119 4.96 -16.82 -15.69
C TYR A 119 6.41 -17.32 -15.57
N THR A 120 7.22 -16.75 -14.68
CA THR A 120 8.63 -17.15 -14.54
C THR A 120 8.88 -18.42 -13.73
N LEU A 121 7.84 -19.05 -13.14
CA LEU A 121 8.00 -20.30 -12.37
C LEU A 121 7.40 -21.55 -13.02
N GLN A 122 6.98 -21.51 -14.30
CA GLN A 122 6.42 -22.70 -14.97
C GLN A 122 7.13 -23.11 -16.27
N GLN A 123 8.36 -22.61 -16.52
CA GLN A 123 9.19 -23.06 -17.66
C GLN A 123 10.55 -23.67 -17.26
N SER A 124 10.65 -24.27 -16.07
CA SER A 124 11.80 -25.11 -15.72
C SER A 124 11.36 -26.43 -15.09
N SER A 125 10.84 -27.33 -15.92
CA SER A 125 10.82 -28.79 -15.69
C SER A 125 10.57 -29.50 -17.01
#